data_AF-A0A435XVJ0-F1
#
_entry.id   AF-A0A435XVJ0-F1
#
_cell.length_a   1.000
_cell.length_b   1.000
_cell.length_c   1.000
_cell.angle_alpha   90.00
_cell.angle_beta   90.00
_cell.angle_gamma   90.00
#
_symmetry.space_group_name_H-M   'P 1'
#
loop_
_entity.id
_entity.type
_entity.pdbx_description
1 polymer ?
#
loop_
_entity_poly.entity_id
_entity_poly.type
_entity_poly.pdbx_seq_one_letter_code
_entity_poly.pdbx_strand_id
1 'polypeptide(L)'
;FLIMGVFGIIIASVINIFLQSSALSFAVSAIGVLVFAGLTAYDTQKIKEMYFEGDSSDVAGRKAIMGALTLYLDFINLFMFLLQFMGDRR
;
A
#
# COMPACT_ATOMS: atom_id res chain seq x y z
N PHE A 1 8.30 -2.87 10.08
CA PHE A 1 8.61 -1.46 9.77
C PHE A 1 7.59 -0.86 8.80
N LEU A 2 7.35 -1.46 7.62
CA LEU A 2 6.41 -0.90 6.63
C LEU A 2 4.96 -0.72 7.14
N ILE A 3 4.45 -1.67 7.94
CA ILE A 3 3.14 -1.53 8.63
C ILE A 3 3.09 -0.27 9.51
N MET A 4 4.18 0.07 10.21
CA MET A 4 4.28 1.30 11.02
C MET A 4 4.25 2.55 10.13
N GLY A 5 4.84 2.48 8.93
CA GLY A 5 4.76 3.55 7.93
C GLY A 5 3.33 3.82 7.47
N VAL A 6 2.51 2.78 7.28
CA VAL A 6 1.08 2.91 6.95
C VAL A 6 0.33 3.65 8.07
N PHE A 7 0.54 3.26 9.32
CA PHE A 7 -0.06 3.98 10.46
C PHE A 7 0.37 5.45 10.51
N GLY A 8 1.64 5.74 10.24
CA GLY A 8 2.14 7.12 10.16
C GLY A 8 1.43 7.94 9.07
N ILE A 9 1.24 7.36 7.89
CA ILE A 9 0.50 7.99 6.78
C ILE A 9 -0.96 8.23 7.16
N ILE A 10 -1.63 7.27 7.80
CA ILE A 10 -3.02 7.41 8.24
C ILE A 10 -3.14 8.56 9.24
N ILE A 11 -2.27 8.60 10.26
CA ILE A 11 -2.28 9.66 11.28
C ILE A 11 -2.02 11.03 10.63
N ALA A 12 -1.02 11.14 9.76
CA ALA A 12 -0.72 12.38 9.06
C ALA A 12 -1.88 12.84 8.17
N SER A 13 -2.57 11.91 7.51
CA SER A 13 -3.76 12.19 6.69
C SER A 13 -4.91 12.72 7.54
N VAL A 14 -5.16 12.10 8.70
CA VAL A 14 -6.21 12.55 9.65
C VAL A 14 -5.90 13.95 10.19
N ILE A 15 -4.64 14.21 10.58
CA ILE A 15 -4.21 15.55 11.03
C ILE A 15 -4.41 16.58 9.91
N ASN A 16 -4.10 16.23 8.66
CA ASN A 16 -4.23 17.16 7.55
C ASN A 16 -5.67 17.53 7.19
N ILE A 17 -6.68 16.76 7.63
CA ILE A 17 -8.10 17.14 7.49
C ILE A 17 -8.38 18.45 8.25
N PHE A 18 -7.74 18.65 9.41
CA PHE A 18 -7.92 19.85 10.24
C PHE A 18 -6.99 20.98 9.84
N LEU A 19 -5.75 20.67 9.45
CA LEU A 19 -4.76 21.69 9.07
C LEU A 19 -4.95 22.20 7.63
N GLN A 20 -5.49 21.38 6.74
CA GLN A 20 -5.68 21.68 5.31
C GLN A 20 -4.40 22.17 4.62
N SER A 21 -3.25 21.60 4.98
CA SER A 21 -1.95 22.02 4.48
C SER A 21 -1.60 21.31 3.17
N SER A 22 -1.35 22.10 2.13
CA SER A 22 -0.89 21.61 0.82
C SER A 22 0.53 21.02 0.91
N ALA A 23 1.42 21.60 1.70
CA ALA A 23 2.76 21.06 1.93
C ALA A 23 2.73 19.70 2.63
N LEU A 24 1.82 19.52 3.60
CA LEU A 24 1.63 18.23 4.27
C LEU A 24 1.00 17.20 3.33
N SER A 25 0.03 17.61 2.50
CA SER A 25 -0.55 16.76 1.44
C SER A 25 0.53 16.22 0.49
N PHE A 26 1.40 17.11 0.02
CA PHE A 26 2.51 16.74 -0.86
C PHE A 26 3.49 15.78 -0.17
N ALA A 27 3.87 16.05 1.08
CA ALA A 27 4.77 15.17 1.83
C ALA A 27 4.15 13.78 2.06
N VAL A 28 2.87 13.73 2.46
CA VAL A 28 2.13 12.49 2.69
C VAL A 28 2.03 11.67 1.40
N SER A 29 1.71 12.31 0.27
CA SER A 29 1.62 11.60 -1.02
C SER A 29 2.97 11.06 -1.48
N ALA A 30 4.05 11.84 -1.38
CA ALA A 30 5.39 11.38 -1.73
C ALA A 30 5.87 10.21 -0.86
N ILE A 31 5.68 10.30 0.46
CA ILE A 31 6.00 9.21 1.40
C ILE A 31 5.10 8.00 1.14
N GLY A 32 3.82 8.22 0.87
CA GLY A 32 2.84 7.18 0.52
C GLY A 32 3.29 6.34 -0.67
N VAL A 33 3.73 6.98 -1.76
CA VAL A 33 4.27 6.27 -2.93
C VAL A 33 5.46 5.38 -2.55
N LEU A 34 6.43 5.91 -1.78
CA LEU A 34 7.61 5.14 -1.39
C LEU A 34 7.26 3.94 -0.49
N VAL A 35 6.38 4.15 0.50
CA VAL A 35 5.97 3.09 1.42
C VAL A 35 5.18 2.00 0.71
N PHE A 36 4.20 2.37 -0.12
CA PHE A 36 3.37 1.40 -0.84
C PHE A 36 4.13 0.68 -1.95
N ALA A 37 5.10 1.33 -2.61
CA ALA A 37 5.99 0.64 -3.54
C ALA A 37 6.83 -0.44 -2.83
N GLY A 38 7.37 -0.10 -1.65
CA GLY A 38 8.09 -1.05 -0.80
C GLY A 38 7.22 -2.20 -0.29
N LEU A 39 5.98 -1.90 0.15
CA LEU A 39 5.00 -2.91 0.55
C LEU A 39 4.63 -3.84 -0.59
N THR A 40 4.32 -3.30 -1.77
CA THR A 40 4.00 -4.10 -2.97
C THR A 40 5.14 -5.08 -3.29
N ALA A 41 6.39 -4.61 -3.24
CA ALA A 41 7.55 -5.47 -3.50
C ALA A 41 7.74 -6.55 -2.42
N TYR A 42 7.46 -6.22 -1.16
CA TYR A 42 7.50 -7.18 -0.05
C TYR A 42 6.38 -8.22 -0.17
N ASP A 43 5.14 -7.79 -0.40
CA ASP A 43 3.99 -8.68 -0.50
C ASP A 43 4.05 -9.57 -1.73
N THR A 44 4.63 -9.09 -2.84
CA THR A 44 4.94 -9.93 -4.01
C THR A 44 5.87 -11.10 -3.63
N GLN A 45 6.94 -10.83 -2.87
CA GLN A 45 7.86 -11.87 -2.42
C GLN A 45 7.20 -12.83 -1.44
N LYS A 46 6.46 -12.30 -0.46
CA LYS A 46 5.71 -13.08 0.52
C LYS A 46 4.70 -14.01 -0.15
N ILE A 47 3.95 -13.51 -1.14
CA ILE A 47 2.98 -14.33 -1.90
C ILE A 47 3.69 -15.46 -2.61
N LYS A 48 4.83 -15.20 -3.25
CA LYS A 48 5.65 -16.23 -3.89
C LYS A 48 6.11 -17.31 -2.90
N GLU A 49 6.53 -16.91 -1.69
CA GLU A 49 6.95 -17.83 -0.63
C GLU A 49 5.80 -18.64 -0.01
N MET A 50 4.56 -18.12 -0.06
CA MET A 50 3.38 -18.81 0.48
C MET A 50 2.93 -19.99 -0.39
N TYR A 51 3.35 -20.07 -1.66
CA TYR A 51 3.07 -21.21 -2.52
C TYR A 51 3.89 -22.42 -2.07
N PHE A 52 3.19 -23.45 -1.59
CA PHE A 52 3.79 -24.71 -1.19
C PHE A 52 3.22 -25.84 -2.04
N GLU A 53 4.09 -26.64 -2.68
CA GLU A 53 3.68 -27.72 -3.60
C GLU A 53 2.85 -28.81 -2.92
N GLY A 54 2.94 -28.95 -1.59
CA GLY A 54 2.16 -29.90 -0.81
C GLY A 54 0.78 -29.40 -0.35
N ASP A 55 0.37 -28.18 -0.70
CA ASP A 55 -0.96 -27.68 -0.35
C ASP A 55 -2.07 -28.44 -1.10
N SER A 56 -3.20 -28.68 -0.42
CA SER A 56 -4.41 -29.13 -1.10
C SER A 56 -4.95 -28.03 -2.03
N SER A 57 -5.68 -28.42 -3.08
CA SER A 57 -6.20 -27.48 -4.09
C SER A 57 -7.06 -26.36 -3.50
N ASP A 58 -7.86 -26.64 -2.46
CA ASP A 58 -8.64 -25.62 -1.73
C ASP A 58 -7.73 -24.61 -1.00
N VAL A 59 -6.70 -25.09 -0.30
CA VAL A 59 -5.75 -24.22 0.42
C VAL A 59 -4.96 -23.35 -0.56
N ALA A 60 -4.47 -23.93 -1.65
CA ALA A 60 -3.77 -23.19 -2.71
C ALA A 60 -4.67 -22.12 -3.35
N GLY A 61 -5.93 -22.44 -3.64
CA GLY A 61 -6.91 -21.49 -4.18
C GLY A 61 -7.16 -20.30 -3.25
N ARG A 62 -7.36 -20.56 -1.95
CA ARG A 62 -7.54 -19.50 -0.95
C ARG A 62 -6.31 -18.60 -0.82
N LYS A 63 -5.09 -19.19 -0.81
CA LYS A 63 -3.83 -18.43 -0.79
C LYS A 63 -3.70 -17.51 -2.00
N ALA A 64 -4.06 -17.99 -3.20
CA ALA A 64 -4.04 -17.20 -4.42
C ALA A 64 -5.00 -16.00 -4.34
N ILE A 65 -6.24 -16.22 -3.88
CA ILE A 65 -7.23 -15.13 -3.72
C ILE A 65 -6.75 -14.09 -2.71
N MET A 66 -6.25 -14.54 -1.55
CA MET A 66 -5.74 -13.63 -0.52
C MET A 66 -4.53 -12.84 -1.01
N GLY A 67 -3.59 -13.49 -1.72
CA GLY A 67 -2.44 -12.80 -2.32
C GLY A 67 -2.86 -11.76 -3.35
N ALA A 68 -3.80 -12.11 -4.23
CA ALA A 68 -4.34 -11.18 -5.22
C ALA A 68 -5.04 -9.98 -4.57
N LEU A 69 -5.81 -10.21 -3.51
CA LEU A 69 -6.46 -9.15 -2.74
C LEU A 69 -5.44 -8.20 -2.10
N THR A 70 -4.37 -8.74 -1.50
CA THR A 70 -3.30 -7.92 -0.91
C THR A 70 -2.66 -7.01 -1.96
N LEU A 71 -2.24 -7.56 -3.11
CA LEU A 71 -1.62 -6.77 -4.18
C LEU A 71 -2.59 -5.76 -4.80
N TYR A 72 -3.89 -6.08 -4.85
CA TYR A 72 -4.92 -5.16 -5.32
C TYR A 72 -5.06 -3.94 -4.38
N LEU A 73 -5.05 -4.17 -3.06
CA LEU A 73 -5.12 -3.09 -2.08
C LEU A 73 -3.85 -2.22 -2.12
N ASP A 74 -2.68 -2.83 -2.27
CA ASP A 74 -1.42 -2.09 -2.44
C ASP A 74 -1.45 -1.23 -3.70
N PHE A 75 -1.90 -1.79 -4.82
CA PHE A 75 -2.02 -1.07 -6.09
C PHE A 75 -2.96 0.13 -5.98
N ILE A 76 -4.15 -0.02 -5.38
CA ILE A 76 -5.08 1.09 -5.20
C ILE A 76 -4.47 2.21 -4.36
N ASN A 77 -3.82 1.88 -3.25
CA ASN A 77 -3.22 2.91 -2.39
C ASN A 77 -2.05 3.61 -3.09
N LEU A 78 -1.15 2.85 -3.73
CA LEU A 78 -0.07 3.40 -4.54
C LEU A 78 -0.62 4.35 -5.62
N PHE A 79 -1.65 3.91 -6.33
CA PHE A 79 -2.25 4.68 -7.41
C PHE A 79 -2.88 5.98 -6.89
N MET A 80 -3.64 5.94 -5.80
CA MET A 80 -4.19 7.15 -5.18
C MET A 80 -3.10 8.14 -4.76
N PHE A 81 -2.01 7.66 -4.14
CA PHE A 81 -0.89 8.53 -3.77
C PHE A 81 -0.16 9.09 -4.98
N LEU A 82 -0.01 8.31 -6.07
CA LEU A 82 0.52 8.82 -7.33
C LEU A 82 -0.37 9.91 -7.93
N LEU A 83 -1.69 9.70 -7.94
CA LEU A 83 -2.64 10.72 -8.42
C LEU A 83 -2.53 12.00 -7.59
N GLN A 84 -2.45 11.89 -6.26
CA GLN A 84 -2.29 13.05 -5.39
C GLN A 84 -0.95 13.75 -5.62
N PHE A 85 0.16 12.99 -5.65
CA PHE A 85 1.51 13.52 -5.85
C PHE A 85 1.68 14.22 -7.22
N MET A 86 1.05 13.68 -8.27
CA MET A 86 1.08 14.27 -9.61
C MET A 86 0.03 15.37 -9.79
N GLY A 87 -1.10 15.29 -9.07
CA GLY A 87 -2.26 16.17 -9.15
C GLY A 87 -2.16 17.44 -8.31
N ASP A 88 -1.37 17.45 -7.23
CA ASP A 88 -1.12 18.62 -6.34
C ASP A 88 -0.35 19.79 -7.04
N ARG A 89 -0.26 19.80 -8.38
CA ARG A 89 0.45 20.81 -9.18
C ARG A 89 -0.48 21.81 -9.88
N ARG A 90 -1.70 22.04 -9.38
CA ARG A 90 -2.65 23.00 -9.97
C ARG A 90 -3.26 23.91 -8.92
#